data_AF-A0A1L6MUY6-F1
#
_entry.id   AF-A0A1L6MUY6-F1
#
_cell.length_a   1.000
_cell.length_b   1.000
_cell.length_c   1.000
_cell.angle_alpha   90.00
_cell.angle_beta   90.00
_cell.angle_gamma   90.00
#
_symmetry.space_group_name_H-M   'P 1'
#
loop_
_entity.id
_entity.type
_entity.pdbx_description
1 polymer ?
#
loop_
_entity_poly.entity_id
_entity_poly.type
_entity_poly.pdbx_seq_one_letter_code
_entity_poly.pdbx_strand_id
1 'polypeptide(L)'
;MFSHKHFFSLSLLIMLSANLLACKLNRPNTEASAQQQAYDFNISLRSEDVQMELLASQVAASERASFLERHKQWGKEIRIFCTELKGITLLNDNQIEAQVKVSWFHRNDDALRATLINQNWNWEENRWMLTQEKYIEGDLNLFGHTTNP
;
A
#
# COMPACT_ATOMS: atom_id res chain seq x y z
N MET A 1 -52.55 27.71 -16.74
CA MET A 1 -51.25 28.08 -17.35
C MET A 1 -50.16 27.42 -16.50
N PHE A 2 -49.83 26.16 -16.80
CA PHE A 2 -48.99 25.31 -15.95
C PHE A 2 -47.49 25.55 -16.25
N SER A 3 -46.72 25.81 -15.18
CA SER A 3 -45.28 26.08 -15.24
C SER A 3 -44.48 24.79 -15.48
N HIS A 4 -44.06 24.58 -16.73
CA HIS A 4 -43.28 23.41 -17.18
C HIS A 4 -41.76 23.53 -16.95
N LYS A 5 -41.27 24.55 -16.24
CA LYS A 5 -39.84 24.89 -16.22
C LYS A 5 -39.00 24.21 -15.13
N HIS A 6 -39.62 23.55 -14.15
CA HIS A 6 -38.88 22.94 -13.03
C HIS A 6 -38.63 21.43 -13.17
N PHE A 7 -39.28 20.74 -14.12
CA PHE A 7 -39.18 19.28 -14.24
C PHE A 7 -37.92 18.83 -14.99
N PHE A 8 -37.36 19.66 -15.88
CA PHE A 8 -36.20 19.31 -16.70
C PHE A 8 -34.85 19.43 -15.98
N SER A 9 -34.76 20.17 -14.88
CA SER A 9 -33.48 20.42 -14.19
C SER A 9 -33.11 19.33 -13.18
N LEU A 10 -34.07 18.54 -12.70
CA LEU A 10 -33.83 17.53 -11.66
C LEU A 10 -33.33 16.19 -12.24
N SER A 11 -33.73 15.87 -13.48
CA SER A 11 -33.38 14.60 -14.14
C SER A 11 -31.92 14.51 -14.59
N LEU A 12 -31.24 15.65 -14.81
CA LEU A 12 -29.83 15.67 -15.23
C LEU A 12 -28.86 15.44 -14.05
N LEU A 13 -29.27 15.77 -12.81
CA LEU A 13 -28.46 15.58 -11.61
C LEU A 13 -28.44 14.13 -11.09
N ILE A 14 -29.47 13.34 -11.40
CA ILE A 14 -29.57 11.94 -10.94
C ILE A 14 -28.73 10.99 -11.83
N MET A 15 -28.49 11.35 -13.10
CA MET A 15 -27.66 10.53 -14.00
C MET A 15 -26.15 10.68 -13.76
N LEU A 16 -25.69 11.72 -13.06
CA LEU A 16 -24.26 11.97 -12.83
C LEU A 16 -23.69 11.26 -11.60
N SER A 17 -24.55 10.79 -10.68
CA SER A 17 -24.12 10.12 -9.44
C SER A 17 -23.91 8.59 -9.58
N ALA A 18 -24.39 7.97 -10.65
CA ALA A 18 -24.31 6.52 -10.83
C ALA A 18 -22.97 5.99 -11.39
N ASN A 19 -22.10 6.86 -11.94
CA ASN A 19 -20.84 6.43 -12.55
C ASN A 19 -19.65 6.34 -11.57
N LEU A 20 -19.78 6.83 -10.34
CA LEU A 20 -18.70 6.82 -9.35
C LEU A 20 -18.62 5.51 -8.53
N LEU A 21 -19.60 4.61 -8.66
CA LEU A 21 -19.65 3.34 -7.93
C LEU A 21 -19.06 2.15 -8.72
N ALA A 22 -18.77 2.30 -10.00
CA ALA A 22 -18.31 1.20 -10.85
C ALA A 22 -16.79 0.90 -10.75
N CYS A 23 -15.98 1.76 -10.13
CA CYS A 23 -14.52 1.57 -10.09
C CYS A 23 -14.02 0.69 -8.93
N LYS A 24 -14.88 -0.03 -8.20
CA LYS A 24 -14.47 -0.79 -7.00
C LYS A 24 -14.88 -2.27 -6.94
N LEU A 25 -15.60 -2.81 -7.91
CA LEU A 25 -15.99 -4.22 -7.90
C LEU A 25 -15.12 -5.05 -8.84
N ASN A 26 -14.38 -5.99 -8.24
CA ASN A 26 -13.45 -6.96 -8.84
C ASN A 26 -12.20 -6.38 -9.50
N ARG A 27 -11.12 -6.28 -8.72
CA ARG A 27 -9.78 -6.39 -9.31
C ARG A 27 -9.67 -7.80 -9.91
N PRO A 28 -9.25 -7.97 -11.17
CA PRO A 28 -9.02 -9.30 -11.72
C PRO A 28 -7.84 -9.94 -11.00
N ASN A 29 -7.86 -11.26 -10.79
CA ASN A 29 -6.69 -11.99 -10.29
C ASN A 29 -5.68 -12.18 -11.43
N THR A 30 -4.87 -11.15 -11.68
CA THR A 30 -3.85 -11.16 -12.72
C THR A 30 -2.51 -10.70 -12.16
N GLU A 31 -1.40 -11.10 -12.77
CA GLU A 31 -0.08 -10.59 -12.44
C GLU A 31 -0.06 -9.05 -12.44
N ALA A 32 -0.59 -8.41 -13.49
CA ALA A 32 -0.65 -6.95 -13.58
C ALA A 32 -1.40 -6.30 -12.40
N SER A 33 -2.49 -6.91 -11.94
CA SER A 33 -3.22 -6.42 -10.76
C SER A 33 -2.41 -6.56 -9.46
N ALA A 34 -1.59 -7.61 -9.36
CA ALA A 34 -0.71 -7.88 -8.24
C ALA A 34 0.41 -6.85 -8.19
N GLN A 35 1.04 -6.60 -9.35
CA GLN A 35 2.06 -5.57 -9.50
C GLN A 35 1.53 -4.19 -9.14
N GLN A 36 0.33 -3.83 -9.63
CA GLN A 36 -0.31 -2.57 -9.29
C GLN A 36 -0.62 -2.48 -7.80
N GLN A 37 -1.13 -3.54 -7.17
CA GLN A 37 -1.43 -3.55 -5.74
C GLN A 37 -0.16 -3.35 -4.90
N ALA A 38 0.92 -4.07 -5.21
CA ALA A 38 2.19 -3.92 -4.52
C ALA A 38 2.76 -2.50 -4.70
N TYR A 39 2.69 -1.94 -5.91
CA TYR A 39 3.11 -0.57 -6.18
C TYR A 39 2.29 0.46 -5.39
N ASP A 40 0.95 0.40 -5.47
CA ASP A 40 0.03 1.33 -4.78
C ASP A 40 0.28 1.31 -3.27
N PHE A 41 0.46 0.10 -2.70
CA PHE A 41 0.75 -0.09 -1.29
C PHE A 41 2.06 0.61 -0.90
N ASN A 42 3.14 0.34 -1.62
CA ASN A 42 4.46 0.88 -1.31
C ASN A 42 4.56 2.39 -1.51
N ILE A 43 3.86 2.97 -2.48
CA ILE A 43 3.77 4.44 -2.61
C ILE A 43 3.03 5.04 -1.43
N SER A 44 1.95 4.39 -0.98
CA SER A 44 1.15 4.91 0.12
C SER A 44 1.95 5.00 1.42
N LEU A 45 2.93 4.11 1.62
CA LEU A 45 3.87 4.12 2.77
C LEU A 45 4.70 5.41 2.88
N ARG A 46 4.88 6.17 1.78
CA ARG A 46 5.66 7.42 1.76
C ARG A 46 4.92 8.62 2.36
N SER A 47 3.60 8.54 2.49
CA SER A 47 2.79 9.71 2.82
C SER A 47 3.17 10.30 4.18
N GLU A 48 3.19 11.64 4.30
CA GLU A 48 3.55 12.29 5.57
C GLU A 48 2.51 12.00 6.66
N ASP A 49 1.23 11.90 6.28
CA ASP A 49 0.11 11.49 7.13
C ASP A 49 -0.29 10.03 6.87
N VAL A 50 0.69 9.12 6.91
CA VAL A 50 0.42 7.72 6.60
C VAL A 50 -0.57 7.13 7.63
N GLN A 51 -1.73 6.72 7.15
CA GLN A 51 -2.72 6.03 7.96
C GLN A 51 -2.36 4.53 8.02
N MET A 52 -1.39 4.17 8.87
CA MET A 52 -0.89 2.79 8.97
C MET A 52 -2.02 1.77 9.14
N GLU A 53 -3.02 2.08 9.96
CA GLU A 53 -4.15 1.17 10.18
C GLU A 53 -5.01 0.95 8.93
N LEU A 54 -5.12 1.98 8.08
CA LEU A 54 -5.79 1.83 6.79
C LEU A 54 -4.95 0.95 5.85
N LEU A 55 -3.63 1.10 5.84
CA LEU A 55 -2.75 0.24 5.03
C LEU A 55 -2.71 -1.20 5.53
N ALA A 56 -2.81 -1.40 6.85
CA ALA A 56 -2.92 -2.71 7.48
C ALA A 56 -4.17 -3.50 7.03
N SER A 57 -5.19 -2.83 6.48
CA SER A 57 -6.33 -3.49 5.83
C SER A 57 -5.99 -4.22 4.51
N GLN A 58 -4.80 -3.97 3.95
CA GLN A 58 -4.25 -4.65 2.77
C GLN A 58 -3.25 -5.74 3.14
N VAL A 59 -3.08 -5.99 4.45
CA VAL A 59 -2.23 -7.02 5.02
C VAL A 59 -3.12 -8.15 5.50
N ALA A 60 -2.70 -9.39 5.21
CA ALA A 60 -3.36 -10.60 5.66
C ALA A 60 -3.59 -10.57 7.17
N ALA A 61 -4.73 -11.09 7.62
CA ALA A 61 -5.13 -11.00 9.03
C ALA A 61 -4.07 -11.61 9.97
N SER A 62 -3.39 -12.68 9.53
CA SER A 62 -2.31 -13.34 10.26
C SER A 62 -1.04 -12.50 10.43
N GLU A 63 -0.75 -11.58 9.49
CA GLU A 63 0.48 -10.79 9.47
C GLU A 63 0.26 -9.36 10.00
N ARG A 64 -0.99 -8.91 10.10
CA ARG A 64 -1.35 -7.51 10.40
C ARG A 64 -0.71 -6.96 11.68
N ALA A 65 -0.74 -7.72 12.77
CA ALA A 65 -0.20 -7.27 14.06
C ALA A 65 1.32 -7.08 13.98
N SER A 66 2.03 -8.03 13.37
CA SER A 66 3.48 -7.96 13.18
C SER A 66 3.87 -6.84 12.21
N PHE A 67 3.09 -6.63 11.15
CA PHE A 67 3.26 -5.50 10.23
C PHE A 67 3.21 -4.15 10.97
N LEU A 68 2.15 -3.90 11.74
CA LEU A 68 1.96 -2.67 12.49
C LEU A 68 3.08 -2.42 13.50
N GLU A 69 3.51 -3.47 14.21
CA GLU A 69 4.60 -3.36 15.18
C GLU A 69 5.93 -2.99 14.52
N ARG A 70 6.27 -3.61 13.38
CA ARG A 70 7.50 -3.28 12.63
C ARG A 70 7.47 -1.85 12.07
N HIS A 71 6.30 -1.33 11.72
CA HIS A 71 6.12 -0.02 11.10
C HIS A 71 5.78 1.09 12.12
N LYS A 72 5.75 0.79 13.42
CA LYS A 72 5.29 1.73 14.47
C LYS A 72 6.05 3.07 14.54
N GLN A 73 7.29 3.07 14.05
CA GLN A 73 8.19 4.25 14.03
C GLN A 73 8.11 5.03 12.71
N TRP A 74 7.46 4.51 11.68
CA TRP A 74 7.30 5.18 10.40
C TRP A 74 6.38 6.39 10.55
N GLY A 75 6.81 7.53 10.02
CA GLY A 75 6.15 8.83 10.21
C GLY A 75 6.46 9.51 11.55
N LYS A 76 7.10 8.81 12.51
CA LYS A 76 7.52 9.38 13.81
C LYS A 76 9.01 9.70 13.80
N GLU A 77 9.82 8.65 13.82
CA GLU A 77 11.29 8.67 13.84
C GLU A 77 11.87 8.32 12.47
N ILE A 78 11.14 7.56 11.66
CA ILE A 78 11.56 7.13 10.33
C ILE A 78 10.75 7.88 9.28
N ARG A 79 11.42 8.66 8.42
CA ARG A 79 10.79 9.30 7.26
C ARG A 79 11.16 8.54 5.99
N ILE A 80 10.16 8.00 5.31
CA ILE A 80 10.34 7.31 4.03
C ILE A 80 10.54 8.36 2.94
N PHE A 81 11.70 8.34 2.30
CA PHE A 81 12.02 9.21 1.17
C PHE A 81 11.53 8.61 -0.14
N CYS A 82 11.75 7.32 -0.38
CA CYS A 82 11.36 6.68 -1.62
C CYS A 82 11.10 5.18 -1.39
N THR A 83 10.13 4.63 -2.11
CA THR A 83 9.94 3.20 -2.25
C THR A 83 10.07 2.84 -3.73
N GLU A 84 10.98 1.93 -4.03
CA GLU A 84 11.25 1.47 -5.40
C GLU A 84 10.97 -0.02 -5.49
N LEU A 85 10.05 -0.40 -6.37
CA LEU A 85 9.84 -1.79 -6.72
C LEU A 85 11.00 -2.25 -7.62
N LYS A 86 11.88 -3.12 -7.12
CA LYS A 86 13.06 -3.62 -7.82
C LYS A 86 12.74 -4.77 -8.77
N GLY A 87 11.73 -5.55 -8.45
CA GLY A 87 11.29 -6.66 -9.27
C GLY A 87 10.08 -7.35 -8.66
N ILE A 88 9.34 -8.06 -9.51
CA ILE A 88 8.25 -8.94 -9.11
C ILE A 88 8.46 -10.30 -9.76
N THR A 89 8.23 -11.34 -8.98
CA THR A 89 8.29 -12.73 -9.41
C THR A 89 6.93 -13.37 -9.19
N LEU A 90 6.33 -13.92 -10.24
CA LEU A 90 5.14 -14.76 -10.12
C LEU A 90 5.55 -16.14 -9.62
N LEU A 91 5.09 -16.52 -8.43
CA LEU A 91 5.35 -17.84 -7.86
C LEU A 91 4.31 -18.85 -8.36
N ASN A 92 3.05 -18.43 -8.45
CA ASN A 92 1.93 -19.12 -9.09
C ASN A 92 0.76 -18.14 -9.29
N ASP A 93 -0.35 -18.62 -9.85
CA ASP A 93 -1.54 -17.80 -10.18
C ASP A 93 -2.10 -16.96 -9.02
N ASN A 94 -1.82 -17.35 -7.77
CA ASN A 94 -2.33 -16.68 -6.57
C ASN A 94 -1.22 -16.12 -5.68
N GLN A 95 0.03 -16.15 -6.10
CA GLN A 95 1.17 -15.75 -5.26
C GLN A 95 2.23 -15.02 -6.07
N ILE A 96 2.63 -13.85 -5.56
CA ILE A 96 3.78 -13.11 -6.09
C ILE A 96 4.75 -12.78 -4.96
N GLU A 97 6.01 -12.60 -5.36
CA GLU A 97 7.06 -12.02 -4.53
C GLU A 97 7.45 -10.67 -5.14
N ALA A 98 7.58 -9.64 -4.30
CA ALA A 98 8.00 -8.30 -4.69
C ALA A 98 9.22 -7.86 -3.88
N GLN A 99 10.28 -7.44 -4.56
CA GLN A 99 11.44 -6.84 -3.90
C GLN A 99 11.30 -5.31 -3.90
N VAL A 100 11.39 -4.70 -2.74
CA VAL A 100 11.19 -3.27 -2.55
C VAL A 100 12.41 -2.66 -1.87
N LYS A 101 13.04 -1.69 -2.53
CA LYS A 101 14.05 -0.86 -1.91
C LYS A 101 13.37 0.34 -1.26
N VAL A 102 13.55 0.46 0.05
CA VAL A 102 13.05 1.57 0.86
C VAL A 102 14.22 2.49 1.17
N SER A 103 14.14 3.73 0.70
CA SER A 103 15.11 4.79 1.03
C SER A 103 14.50 5.72 2.08
N TRP A 104 15.26 6.02 3.14
CA TRP A 104 14.69 6.64 4.35
C TRP A 104 15.72 7.43 5.16
N PHE A 105 15.22 8.30 6.03
CA PHE A 105 16.01 9.07 6.99
C PHE A 105 15.53 8.80 8.42
N HIS A 106 16.46 8.79 9.36
CA HIS A 106 16.10 8.92 10.78
C HIS A 106 15.83 10.41 11.06
N ARG A 107 14.83 10.76 11.85
CA ARG A 107 14.47 12.18 12.09
C ARG A 107 15.56 12.99 12.80
N ASN A 108 16.48 12.30 13.46
CA ASN A 108 17.59 12.90 14.22
C ASN A 108 18.86 13.12 13.38
N ASP A 109 18.88 12.73 12.10
CA ASP A 109 20.00 12.99 11.20
C ASP A 109 19.58 13.12 9.73
N ASP A 110 20.48 13.65 8.91
CA ASP A 110 20.25 13.82 7.47
C ASP A 110 20.87 12.69 6.62
N ALA A 111 21.19 11.54 7.24
CA ALA A 111 21.83 10.44 6.54
C ALA A 111 20.78 9.60 5.78
N LEU A 112 20.83 9.68 4.45
CA LEU A 112 19.99 8.84 3.58
C LEU A 112 20.45 7.39 3.67
N ARG A 113 19.56 6.54 4.14
CA ARG A 113 19.74 5.09 4.24
C ARG A 113 18.89 4.37 3.22
N ALA A 114 19.23 3.10 2.98
CA ALA A 114 18.42 2.22 2.16
C ALA A 114 18.35 0.83 2.78
N THR A 115 17.19 0.20 2.62
CA THR A 115 16.91 -1.15 3.07
C THR A 115 16.16 -1.88 1.97
N LEU A 116 16.61 -3.07 1.62
CA LEU A 116 15.88 -3.94 0.70
C LEU A 116 15.02 -4.90 1.51
N ILE A 117 13.74 -4.97 1.15
CA ILE A 117 12.77 -5.87 1.75
C ILE A 117 12.15 -6.74 0.68
N ASN A 118 11.76 -7.95 1.07
CA ASN A 118 10.98 -8.87 0.25
C ASN A 118 9.56 -8.93 0.79
N GLN A 119 8.58 -8.80 -0.09
CA GLN A 119 7.17 -8.81 0.23
C GLN A 119 6.50 -9.98 -0.50
N ASN A 120 5.82 -10.86 0.25
CA ASN A 120 5.03 -11.94 -0.34
C ASN A 120 3.56 -11.54 -0.36
N TRP A 121 2.93 -11.69 -1.51
CA TRP A 121 1.53 -11.33 -1.70
C TRP A 121 0.74 -12.54 -2.17
N ASN A 122 -0.44 -12.72 -1.58
CA ASN A 122 -1.37 -13.77 -1.98
C ASN A 122 -2.70 -13.18 -2.43
N TRP A 123 -3.36 -13.85 -3.38
CA TRP A 123 -4.73 -13.59 -3.75
C TRP A 123 -5.67 -14.26 -2.74
N GLU A 124 -6.31 -13.46 -1.89
CA GLU A 124 -7.28 -13.91 -0.89
C GLU A 124 -8.40 -12.87 -0.73
N GLU A 125 -9.60 -13.28 -0.32
CA GLU A 125 -10.73 -12.36 -0.13
C GLU A 125 -11.03 -11.46 -1.36
N ASN A 126 -10.83 -12.00 -2.57
CA ASN A 126 -10.96 -11.29 -3.86
C ASN A 126 -10.04 -10.06 -4.02
N ARG A 127 -8.85 -10.10 -3.41
CA ARG A 127 -7.82 -9.07 -3.56
C ARG A 127 -6.43 -9.62 -3.28
N TRP A 128 -5.41 -8.89 -3.72
CA TRP A 128 -4.03 -9.15 -3.32
C TRP A 128 -3.77 -8.60 -1.92
N MET A 129 -3.24 -9.45 -1.05
CA MET A 129 -2.95 -9.15 0.35
C MET A 129 -1.49 -9.44 0.65
N LEU A 130 -0.85 -8.54 1.40
CA LEU A 130 0.51 -8.73 1.88
C LEU A 130 0.49 -9.79 2.99
N THR A 131 1.18 -10.91 2.79
CA THR A 131 1.21 -12.03 3.73
C THR A 131 2.51 -12.13 4.51
N GLN A 132 3.57 -11.51 4.02
CA GLN A 132 4.86 -11.49 4.70
C GLN A 132 5.71 -10.32 4.22
N GLU A 133 6.48 -9.74 5.14
CA GLU A 133 7.62 -8.89 4.79
C GLU A 133 8.88 -9.39 5.50
N LYS A 134 9.98 -9.41 4.76
CA LYS A 134 11.26 -9.87 5.26
C LYS A 134 12.37 -8.90 4.87
N TYR A 135 13.21 -8.54 5.83
CA TYR A 135 14.47 -7.85 5.56
C TYR A 135 15.38 -8.73 4.70
N ILE A 136 16.03 -8.13 3.70
CA ILE A 136 17.03 -8.78 2.86
C ILE A 136 18.42 -8.18 3.11
N GLU A 137 18.58 -6.87 2.93
CA GLU A 137 19.86 -6.18 3.08
C GLU A 137 19.71 -4.69 3.37
N GLY A 138 20.82 -4.00 3.66
CA GLY A 138 20.86 -2.58 3.97
C GLY A 138 20.69 -2.29 5.46
N ASP A 139 20.21 -1.10 5.80
CA ASP A 139 20.15 -0.65 7.19
C ASP A 139 18.92 -1.25 7.93
N LEU A 140 19.16 -2.03 8.97
CA LEU A 140 18.14 -2.72 9.78
C LEU A 140 17.31 -1.76 10.65
N ASN A 141 17.81 -0.55 10.89
CA ASN A 141 17.12 0.43 11.72
C ASN A 141 15.81 0.94 11.09
N LEU A 142 15.52 0.59 9.82
CA LEU A 142 14.22 0.85 9.19
C LEU A 142 13.05 0.34 10.04
N PHE A 143 13.23 -0.79 10.72
CA PHE A 143 12.23 -1.40 11.60
C PHE A 143 12.45 -1.09 13.09
N GLY A 144 13.25 -0.07 13.40
CA GLY A 144 13.47 0.40 14.76
C GLY A 144 14.34 -0.52 15.64
N HIS A 145 15.09 -1.46 15.05
CA HIS A 145 16.08 -2.23 15.81
C HIS A 145 17.32 -1.37 16.05
N THR A 146 17.42 -0.72 17.21
CA THR A 146 18.69 -0.18 17.69
C THR A 146 19.64 -1.35 17.90
N THR A 147 20.58 -1.54 16.98
CA THR A 147 21.81 -2.29 17.31
C THR A 147 22.58 -1.43 18.30
N ASN A 148 22.34 -1.65 19.59
CA ASN A 148 23.26 -1.16 20.62
C ASN A 148 24.57 -1.96 20.42
N PRO A 149 25.73 -1.30 20.29
CA PRO A 149 27.01 -1.97 20.08
C PRO A 149 27.40 -2.90 21.22
#